data_AF-A0AAI9H4F9-F1
#
_entry.id   AF-A0AAI9H4F9-F1
#
_cell.length_a   1.000
_cell.length_b   1.000
_cell.length_c   1.000
_cell.angle_alpha   90.00
_cell.angle_beta   90.00
_cell.angle_gamma   90.00
#
_symmetry.space_group_name_H-M   'P 1'
#
loop_
_entity.id
_entity.type
_entity.pdbx_description
1 polymer ?
#
loop_
_entity_poly.entity_id
_entity_poly.type
_entity_poly.pdbx_seq_one_letter_code
_entity_poly.pdbx_strand_id
1 'polypeptide(L)'
;MPTFTQSGTGKFDYWLIDGIKSFSKIPANTLPSITVDMPIRLQVGNGYFGSTHITGRHGKWLQRYQPDGCVATFIHKKLSTSGKILLLEEQGKIGLALRLNPDSALILKNIGDFFSVTTIYYKRSGLQGEEIGRYTGSSWATSPFIDRKR
;
A
#
# COMPACT_ATOMS: atom_id res chain seq x y z
N MET A 1 -2.38 19.28 4.58
CA MET A 1 -1.69 18.03 4.20
C MET A 1 -1.88 17.04 5.33
N PRO A 2 -2.07 15.74 5.04
CA PRO A 2 -2.16 14.73 6.08
C PRO A 2 -0.88 14.67 6.92
N THR A 3 -1.02 14.32 8.20
CA THR A 3 0.08 14.15 9.15
C THR A 3 0.48 12.69 9.19
N PHE A 4 1.79 12.41 9.08
CA PHE A 4 2.33 11.06 9.09
C PHE A 4 3.12 10.82 10.38
N THR A 5 2.70 9.83 11.16
CA THR A 5 3.37 9.42 12.40
C THR A 5 3.52 7.90 12.46
N GLN A 6 4.21 7.38 13.48
CA GLN A 6 4.31 5.94 13.74
C GLN A 6 3.64 5.62 15.08
N SER A 7 3.00 4.44 15.19
CA SER A 7 2.48 3.95 16.47
C SER A 7 3.56 3.52 17.46
N GLY A 8 4.78 3.29 16.95
CA GLY A 8 5.95 2.81 17.67
C GLY A 8 7.07 2.49 16.68
N THR A 9 8.18 1.93 17.18
CA THR A 9 9.39 1.64 16.37
C THR A 9 9.60 0.15 16.10
N GLY A 10 8.74 -0.72 16.61
CA GLY A 10 8.81 -2.16 16.40
C GLY A 10 8.43 -2.55 14.97
N LYS A 11 8.95 -3.68 14.48
CA LYS A 11 8.71 -4.13 13.08
C LYS A 11 7.23 -4.32 12.71
N PHE A 12 6.36 -4.53 13.70
CA PHE A 12 4.92 -4.69 13.51
C PHE A 12 4.11 -3.44 13.86
N ASP A 13 4.76 -2.37 14.31
CA ASP A 13 4.14 -1.05 14.41
C ASP A 13 3.77 -0.51 13.03
N TYR A 14 2.94 0.53 13.03
CA TYR A 14 2.33 1.06 11.82
C TYR A 14 2.72 2.51 11.60
N TRP A 15 2.82 2.89 10.33
CA TRP A 15 2.62 4.27 9.96
C TRP A 15 1.14 4.63 10.06
N LEU A 16 0.89 5.87 10.46
CA LEU A 16 -0.43 6.46 10.66
C LEU A 16 -0.60 7.65 9.73
N ILE A 17 -1.81 7.83 9.19
CA ILE A 17 -2.26 9.03 8.47
C ILE A 17 -3.33 9.68 9.34
N ASP A 18 -3.05 10.88 9.85
CA ASP A 18 -3.95 11.59 10.76
C ASP A 18 -4.41 10.71 11.94
N GLY A 19 -3.49 9.89 12.47
CA GLY A 19 -3.73 8.95 13.57
C GLY A 19 -4.31 7.59 13.17
N ILE A 20 -4.61 7.35 11.89
CA ILE A 20 -5.27 6.13 11.40
C ILE A 20 -4.26 5.19 10.72
N LYS A 21 -4.30 3.89 11.07
CA LYS A 21 -3.39 2.84 10.55
C LYS A 21 -3.63 2.48 9.07
N SER A 22 -4.85 2.70 8.60
CA SER A 22 -5.32 2.27 7.28
C SER A 22 -5.11 3.38 6.27
N PHE A 23 -4.28 3.13 5.25
CA PHE A 23 -3.98 4.12 4.20
C PHE A 23 -4.99 4.09 3.06
N SER A 24 -5.62 2.94 2.85
CA SER A 24 -6.71 2.72 1.90
C SER A 24 -7.35 1.35 2.21
N LYS A 25 -8.22 0.86 1.33
CA LYS A 25 -8.82 -0.47 1.39
C LYS A 25 -9.02 -1.08 0.01
N ILE A 26 -9.16 -2.40 -0.02
CA ILE A 26 -9.71 -3.17 -1.13
C ILE A 26 -11.10 -3.65 -0.69
N PRO A 27 -12.18 -3.26 -1.38
CA PRO A 27 -13.53 -3.68 -0.99
C PRO A 27 -13.73 -5.19 -1.03
N ALA A 28 -14.68 -5.67 -0.21
CA ALA A 28 -15.19 -7.02 -0.29
C ALA A 28 -15.53 -7.44 -1.73
N ASN A 29 -15.27 -8.70 -2.05
CA ASN A 29 -15.55 -9.34 -3.34
C ASN A 29 -14.77 -8.76 -4.55
N THR A 30 -13.81 -7.86 -4.32
CA THR A 30 -12.83 -7.48 -5.37
C THR A 30 -11.90 -8.65 -5.70
N LEU A 31 -11.62 -9.49 -4.71
CA LEU A 31 -10.82 -10.70 -4.84
C LEU A 31 -11.70 -11.90 -4.47
N PRO A 32 -11.70 -13.00 -5.24
CA PRO A 32 -12.65 -14.10 -5.06
C PRO A 32 -12.67 -14.70 -3.64
N SER A 33 -11.55 -14.69 -2.94
CA SER A 33 -11.39 -15.26 -1.59
C SER A 33 -11.57 -14.25 -0.45
N ILE A 34 -11.97 -13.01 -0.74
CA ILE A 34 -12.05 -11.93 0.24
C ILE A 34 -13.48 -11.37 0.26
N THR A 35 -14.23 -11.72 1.30
CA THR A 35 -15.64 -11.36 1.46
C THR A 35 -15.87 -10.13 2.34
N VAL A 36 -14.80 -9.52 2.83
CA VAL A 36 -14.83 -8.33 3.69
C VAL A 36 -13.95 -7.23 3.12
N ASP A 37 -14.22 -5.99 3.50
CA ASP A 37 -13.33 -4.87 3.17
C ASP A 37 -11.96 -5.09 3.83
N MET A 38 -10.90 -5.12 3.02
CA MET A 38 -9.54 -5.35 3.49
C MET A 38 -8.75 -4.05 3.53
N PRO A 39 -8.36 -3.56 4.71
CA PRO A 39 -7.51 -2.39 4.82
C PRO A 39 -6.13 -2.63 4.18
N ILE A 40 -5.53 -1.57 3.66
CA ILE A 40 -4.11 -1.55 3.28
C ILE A 40 -3.36 -0.76 4.35
N ARG A 41 -2.37 -1.38 4.98
CA ARG A 41 -1.57 -0.78 6.06
C ARG A 41 -0.09 -0.81 5.70
N LEU A 42 0.65 0.20 6.15
CA LEU A 42 2.10 0.25 6.05
C LEU A 42 2.73 -0.02 7.42
N GLN A 43 3.34 -1.19 7.58
CA GLN A 43 4.11 -1.52 8.78
C GLN A 43 5.48 -0.83 8.75
N VAL A 44 6.04 -0.53 9.93
CA VAL A 44 7.42 -0.07 10.08
C VAL A 44 8.35 -1.05 9.41
N GLY A 45 8.22 -2.34 9.76
CA GLY A 45 8.89 -3.44 9.08
C GLY A 45 10.34 -3.65 9.50
N ASN A 46 11.09 -4.32 8.63
CA ASN A 46 12.51 -4.64 8.84
C ASN A 46 13.23 -4.73 7.47
N GLY A 47 14.38 -5.40 7.37
CA GLY A 47 15.10 -5.56 6.11
C GLY A 47 14.36 -6.36 5.01
N TYR A 48 13.23 -6.99 5.31
CA TYR A 48 12.48 -7.87 4.41
C TYR A 48 11.10 -7.33 3.99
N PHE A 49 10.49 -6.44 4.79
CA PHE A 49 9.18 -5.86 4.47
C PHE A 49 8.98 -4.48 5.11
N GLY A 50 7.94 -3.77 4.69
CA GLY A 50 7.48 -2.52 5.30
C GLY A 50 8.35 -1.32 4.96
N SER A 51 8.13 -0.23 5.68
CA SER A 51 8.81 1.05 5.40
C SER A 51 10.34 0.96 5.53
N THR A 52 10.87 0.18 6.48
CA THR A 52 12.32 -0.03 6.65
C THR A 52 12.93 -0.70 5.44
N HIS A 53 12.29 -1.75 4.91
CA HIS A 53 12.74 -2.43 3.69
C HIS A 53 12.70 -1.48 2.50
N ILE A 54 11.59 -0.75 2.35
CA ILE A 54 11.38 0.19 1.26
C ILE A 54 12.44 1.30 1.28
N THR A 55 12.72 1.90 2.43
CA THR A 55 13.79 2.89 2.57
C THR A 55 15.15 2.27 2.24
N GLY A 56 15.46 1.10 2.79
CA GLY A 56 16.76 0.45 2.59
C GLY A 56 17.03 0.04 1.14
N ARG A 57 16.01 -0.41 0.40
CA ARG A 57 16.15 -0.91 -0.98
C ARG A 57 15.82 0.12 -2.05
N HIS A 58 14.93 1.06 -1.75
CA HIS A 58 14.34 1.98 -2.72
C HIS A 58 14.44 3.46 -2.29
N GLY A 59 15.03 3.77 -1.13
CA GLY A 59 15.09 5.13 -0.56
C GLY A 59 15.76 6.16 -1.47
N LYS A 60 16.88 5.81 -2.13
CA LYS A 60 17.54 6.70 -3.10
C LYS A 60 16.62 7.11 -4.25
N TRP A 61 15.80 6.16 -4.72
CA TRP A 61 14.81 6.44 -5.76
C TRP A 61 13.65 7.27 -5.20
N LEU A 62 13.15 6.95 -4.00
CA LEU A 62 12.08 7.72 -3.37
C LEU A 62 12.46 9.18 -3.19
N GLN A 63 13.68 9.47 -2.71
CA GLN A 63 14.18 10.84 -2.53
C GLN A 63 14.14 11.66 -3.83
N ARG A 64 14.26 11.01 -5.00
CA ARG A 64 14.19 11.68 -6.30
C ARG A 64 12.77 12.12 -6.66
N TYR A 65 11.74 11.42 -6.18
CA TYR A 65 10.35 11.62 -6.59
C TYR A 65 9.42 12.07 -5.45
N GLN A 66 9.93 12.07 -4.22
CA GLN A 66 9.21 12.47 -3.02
C GLN A 66 10.10 13.46 -2.24
N PRO A 67 9.83 14.78 -2.35
CA PRO A 67 10.69 15.83 -1.80
C PRO A 67 10.91 15.77 -0.27
N ASP A 68 9.96 15.24 0.50
CA ASP A 68 10.10 15.07 1.95
C ASP A 68 10.83 13.78 2.35
N GLY A 69 11.23 12.94 1.37
CA GLY A 69 11.89 11.66 1.59
C GLY A 69 11.05 10.62 2.35
N CYS A 70 9.79 10.90 2.66
CA CYS A 70 8.96 10.08 3.52
C CYS A 70 8.27 8.97 2.72
N VAL A 71 8.56 7.71 3.08
CA VAL A 71 7.92 6.54 2.46
C VAL A 71 6.41 6.61 2.63
N ALA A 72 5.91 6.92 3.82
CA ALA A 72 4.48 6.95 4.11
C ALA A 72 3.74 7.98 3.24
N THR A 73 4.32 9.18 3.08
CA THR A 73 3.78 10.20 2.18
C THR A 73 3.69 9.68 0.74
N PHE A 74 4.73 9.01 0.27
CA PHE A 74 4.74 8.46 -1.10
C PHE A 74 3.69 7.35 -1.28
N ILE A 75 3.62 6.39 -0.36
CA ILE A 75 2.64 5.30 -0.42
C ILE A 75 1.21 5.87 -0.39
N HIS A 76 0.94 6.87 0.45
CA HIS A 76 -0.38 7.50 0.48
C HIS A 76 -0.75 8.16 -0.86
N LYS A 77 0.17 8.92 -1.46
CA LYS A 77 -0.04 9.49 -2.81
C LYS A 77 -0.30 8.40 -3.85
N LYS A 78 0.44 7.28 -3.79
CA LYS A 78 0.25 6.13 -4.67
C LYS A 78 -1.12 5.51 -4.52
N LEU A 79 -1.51 5.18 -3.30
CA LEU A 79 -2.81 4.59 -2.98
C LEU A 79 -3.99 5.54 -3.26
N SER A 80 -3.74 6.84 -3.44
CA SER A 80 -4.75 7.81 -3.87
C SER A 80 -5.02 7.78 -5.39
N THR A 81 -4.21 7.05 -6.16
CA THR A 81 -4.38 6.92 -7.61
C THR A 81 -4.97 5.57 -8.01
N SER A 82 -5.69 5.53 -9.13
CA SER A 82 -6.23 4.28 -9.66
C SER A 82 -5.15 3.44 -10.32
N GLY A 83 -5.41 2.14 -10.43
CA GLY A 83 -4.47 1.16 -10.94
C GLY A 83 -5.09 -0.19 -11.22
N LYS A 84 -4.23 -1.15 -11.53
CA LYS A 84 -4.60 -2.55 -11.75
C LYS A 84 -4.26 -3.38 -10.53
N ILE A 85 -5.12 -4.35 -10.21
CA ILE A 85 -4.84 -5.39 -9.24
C ILE A 85 -4.36 -6.61 -10.00
N LEU A 86 -3.16 -7.08 -9.66
CA LEU A 86 -2.50 -8.18 -10.33
C LEU A 86 -2.32 -9.33 -9.34
N LEU A 87 -2.69 -10.54 -9.73
CA LEU A 87 -2.28 -11.75 -9.02
C LEU A 87 -0.81 -12.04 -9.33
N LEU A 88 -0.02 -12.26 -8.29
CA LEU A 88 1.39 -12.62 -8.43
C LEU A 88 1.53 -14.13 -8.21
N GLU A 89 2.59 -14.73 -8.77
CA GLU A 89 2.84 -16.18 -8.65
C GLU A 89 3.00 -16.65 -7.20
N GLU A 90 3.45 -15.76 -6.30
CA GLU A 90 3.60 -16.07 -4.89
C GLU A 90 2.25 -16.04 -4.16
N GLN A 91 1.90 -17.15 -3.50
CA GLN A 91 0.65 -17.30 -2.76
C GLN A 91 0.46 -16.21 -1.69
N GLY A 92 -0.75 -15.64 -1.66
CA GLY A 92 -1.12 -14.61 -0.69
C GLY A 92 -0.55 -13.22 -0.98
N LYS A 93 0.14 -13.03 -2.11
CA LYS A 93 0.58 -11.71 -2.58
C LYS A 93 -0.23 -11.23 -3.78
N ILE A 94 -0.52 -9.95 -3.76
CA ILE A 94 -1.09 -9.23 -4.90
C ILE A 94 -0.21 -8.01 -5.22
N GLY A 95 -0.17 -7.63 -6.49
CA GLY A 95 0.47 -6.41 -6.96
C GLY A 95 -0.56 -5.33 -7.26
N LEU A 96 -0.32 -4.10 -6.82
CA LEU A 96 -1.03 -2.92 -7.31
C LEU A 96 -0.13 -2.15 -8.27
N ALA A 97 -0.50 -2.11 -9.54
CA ALA A 97 0.17 -1.30 -10.55
C ALA A 97 -0.52 0.08 -10.64
N LEU A 98 0.14 1.13 -10.14
CA LEU A 98 -0.43 2.45 -9.91
C LEU A 98 0.20 3.51 -10.84
N ARG A 99 -0.64 4.42 -11.33
CA ARG A 99 -0.34 5.33 -12.47
C ARG A 99 0.30 6.68 -12.11
N LEU A 100 0.59 6.95 -10.84
CA LEU A 100 1.23 8.21 -10.47
C LEU A 100 2.69 8.20 -10.94
N ASN A 101 3.16 9.18 -11.72
CA ASN A 101 4.56 9.25 -12.10
C ASN A 101 5.48 9.33 -10.86
N PRO A 102 6.51 8.49 -10.74
CA PRO A 102 6.87 7.37 -11.63
C PRO A 102 5.96 6.16 -11.45
N ASP A 103 5.46 5.56 -12.53
CA ASP A 103 4.68 4.32 -12.43
C ASP A 103 5.36 3.31 -11.50
N SER A 104 4.57 2.80 -10.56
CA SER A 104 5.09 1.96 -9.48
C SER A 104 4.17 0.81 -9.18
N ALA A 105 4.80 -0.23 -8.68
CA ALA A 105 4.22 -1.50 -8.31
C ALA A 105 4.28 -1.65 -6.79
N LEU A 106 3.15 -1.57 -6.10
CA LEU A 106 3.08 -1.93 -4.68
C LEU A 106 2.85 -3.43 -4.55
N ILE A 107 3.63 -4.09 -3.70
CA ILE A 107 3.42 -5.50 -3.39
C ILE A 107 2.73 -5.59 -2.03
N LEU A 108 1.52 -6.13 -2.05
CA LEU A 108 0.71 -6.33 -0.87
C LEU A 108 0.70 -7.81 -0.49
N LYS A 109 0.87 -8.10 0.80
CA LYS A 109 0.72 -9.45 1.34
C LYS A 109 -0.52 -9.50 2.22
N ASN A 110 -1.41 -10.46 1.98
CA ASN A 110 -2.51 -10.75 2.90
C ASN A 110 -1.93 -11.35 4.18
N ILE A 111 -2.25 -10.75 5.33
CA ILE A 111 -1.82 -11.27 6.63
C ILE A 111 -2.98 -11.62 7.57
N GLY A 112 -4.17 -11.83 7.01
CA GLY A 112 -5.39 -12.22 7.73
C GLY A 112 -6.43 -11.12 7.69
N ASP A 113 -6.24 -10.07 8.50
CA ASP A 113 -7.21 -8.97 8.68
C ASP A 113 -6.88 -7.72 7.84
N PHE A 114 -5.75 -7.69 7.14
CA PHE A 114 -5.37 -6.60 6.24
C PHE A 114 -4.33 -7.02 5.20
N PHE A 115 -4.13 -6.14 4.22
CA PHE A 115 -3.02 -6.17 3.29
C PHE A 115 -1.85 -5.31 3.79
N SER A 116 -0.72 -5.94 4.08
CA SER A 116 0.51 -5.24 4.44
C SER A 116 1.27 -4.83 3.18
N VAL A 117 1.67 -3.55 3.10
CA VAL A 117 2.60 -3.07 2.08
C VAL A 117 3.98 -3.66 2.38
N THR A 118 4.40 -4.64 1.58
CA THR A 118 5.69 -5.32 1.78
C THR A 118 6.85 -4.60 1.12
N THR A 119 6.67 -4.15 -0.12
CA THR A 119 7.67 -3.41 -0.87
C THR A 119 7.04 -2.58 -1.99
N ILE A 120 7.86 -1.75 -2.64
CA ILE A 120 7.50 -0.97 -3.82
C ILE A 120 8.57 -1.12 -4.88
N TYR A 121 8.17 -1.45 -6.10
CA TYR A 121 9.06 -1.44 -7.25
C TYR A 121 8.78 -0.26 -8.15
N TYR A 122 9.85 0.37 -8.59
CA TYR A 122 9.83 1.14 -9.82
C TYR A 122 9.87 0.15 -10.99
N LYS A 123 8.84 0.16 -11.84
CA LYS A 123 8.86 -0.65 -13.06
C LYS A 123 8.32 0.16 -14.23
N ARG A 124 9.23 0.61 -15.11
CA ARG A 124 8.87 1.11 -16.44
C ARG A 124 8.25 0.02 -17.32
N SER A 125 8.58 -1.25 -17.08
CA SER A 125 8.14 -2.40 -17.88
C SER A 125 6.84 -3.07 -17.41
N GLY A 126 6.19 -2.55 -16.36
CA GLY A 126 4.99 -3.15 -15.77
C GLY A 126 5.25 -4.37 -14.88
N LEU A 127 4.36 -4.61 -13.92
CA LEU A 127 4.32 -5.87 -13.17
C LEU A 127 3.85 -6.99 -14.09
N GLN A 128 4.51 -8.15 -14.02
CA GLN A 128 4.02 -9.38 -14.62
C GLN A 128 3.10 -10.04 -13.60
N GLY A 129 1.91 -10.44 -14.05
CA GLY A 129 0.86 -11.01 -13.23
C GLY A 129 -0.47 -10.98 -13.97
N GLU A 130 -1.42 -11.78 -13.53
CA GLU A 130 -2.77 -11.82 -14.09
C GLU A 130 -3.58 -10.62 -13.58
N GLU A 131 -4.17 -9.82 -14.47
CA GLU A 131 -5.07 -8.74 -14.07
C GLU A 131 -6.41 -9.31 -13.60
N ILE A 132 -6.70 -9.15 -12.31
CA ILE A 132 -7.90 -9.69 -11.67
C ILE A 132 -8.89 -8.60 -11.25
N GLY A 133 -8.53 -7.33 -11.42
CA GLY A 133 -9.41 -6.23 -11.10
C GLY A 133 -8.76 -4.85 -11.21
N ARG A 134 -9.56 -3.84 -10.87
CA ARG A 134 -9.12 -2.43 -10.86
C ARG A 134 -9.13 -1.88 -9.44
N TYR A 135 -8.05 -1.21 -9.08
CA TYR A 135 -7.94 -0.41 -7.87
C TYR A 135 -8.39 1.01 -8.18
N THR A 136 -9.38 1.55 -7.47
CA THR A 136 -10.00 2.84 -7.84
C THR A 136 -9.40 4.05 -7.11
N GLY A 137 -8.40 3.85 -6.26
CA GLY A 137 -7.62 4.96 -5.70
C GLY A 137 -8.42 5.85 -4.76
N SER A 138 -8.57 7.12 -5.12
CA SER A 138 -9.21 8.17 -4.32
C SER A 138 -10.59 7.79 -3.79
N SER A 139 -11.44 7.08 -4.55
CA SER A 139 -12.74 6.63 -4.03
C SER A 139 -12.62 5.65 -2.84
N TRP A 140 -11.48 4.95 -2.71
CA TRP A 140 -11.16 4.07 -1.58
C TRP A 140 -10.27 4.72 -0.53
N ALA A 141 -9.46 5.71 -0.92
CA ALA A 141 -8.51 6.42 -0.05
C ALA A 141 -9.08 7.69 0.62
N THR A 142 -10.14 8.31 0.07
CA THR A 142 -10.72 9.58 0.57
C THR A 142 -12.15 9.47 1.09
N SER A 143 -12.75 8.28 1.16
CA SER A 143 -13.93 8.12 2.00
C SER A 143 -13.47 8.06 3.46
N PRO A 144 -13.77 9.05 4.31
CA PRO A 144 -13.49 8.95 5.73
C PRO A 144 -14.16 7.67 6.23
N PHE A 145 -13.37 6.79 6.82
CA PHE A 145 -13.88 5.62 7.50
C PHE A 145 -14.84 6.09 8.60
N ILE A 146 -16.14 5.86 8.40
CA ILE A 146 -17.11 5.89 9.48
C ILE A 146 -17.08 4.48 10.06
N ASP A 147 -16.54 4.35 11.28
CA ASP A 147 -16.67 3.14 12.09
C ASP A 147 -18.14 2.91 12.38
N ARG A 148 -18.84 2.20 11.49
CA ARG A 148 -20.18 1.72 11.78
C ARG A 148 -20.04 0.52 12.70
N LYS A 149 -19.90 0.80 14.00
CA LYS A 149 -20.20 -0.18 15.04
C LYS A 149 -21.60 -0.74 14.76
N ARG A 150 -21.67 -2.05 14.53
CA ARG A 150 -22.92 -2.81 14.67
C ARG A 150 -23.20 -3.02 16.15
#